data_AF-A0A7J9YPI0-F1
#
_entry.id   AF-A0A7J9YPI0-F1
#
_cell.length_a   1.000
_cell.length_b   1.000
_cell.length_c   1.000
_cell.angle_alpha   90.00
_cell.angle_beta   90.00
_cell.angle_gamma   90.00
#
_symmetry.space_group_name_H-M   'P 1'
#
loop_
_entity.id
_entity.type
_entity.pdbx_description
1 polymer ?
#
loop_
_entity_poly.entity_id
_entity_poly.type
_entity_poly.pdbx_seq_one_letter_code
_entity_poly.pdbx_strand_id
1 'polypeptide(L)'
;MASFIGSARATRASSPALIDRSMRSRDASSWRSDTTRLLTLYRNGTKVGEHPESFGNFTLPAAMGTYRLTYDVDASALLPVSTRVSTAWTFQSAGPSDTESIPVPLLSVDYALPLGEANHPNGSVAEFAVRQTRGVQQQEITSFSLWTSVDDGTTWQPARVERLEDSRYAAEVPEQDADRGVSLRVAVKASGGSEFEQTIIRAYLAE
;
A
#
# COMPACT_ATOMS: atom_id res chain seq x y z
N MET A 1 9.60 3.74 -20.08
CA MET A 1 9.35 2.42 -19.44
C MET A 1 9.30 2.64 -17.92
N ALA A 2 8.12 2.58 -17.29
CA ALA A 2 7.95 2.97 -15.88
C ALA A 2 8.11 1.78 -14.93
N SER A 3 8.98 1.90 -13.90
CA SER A 3 9.28 0.85 -12.91
C SER A 3 8.92 1.28 -11.49
N PHE A 4 8.40 0.37 -10.68
CA PHE A 4 8.05 0.57 -9.26
C PHE A 4 9.23 0.16 -8.34
N ILE A 5 9.31 0.55 -7.06
CA ILE A 5 10.31 0.03 -6.09
C ILE A 5 9.72 0.04 -4.67
N GLY A 6 9.38 -1.12 -4.08
CA GLY A 6 9.02 -1.23 -2.66
C GLY A 6 10.16 -1.77 -1.79
N SER A 7 10.60 -1.01 -0.77
CA SER A 7 11.56 -1.49 0.25
C SER A 7 10.85 -1.92 1.53
N ALA A 8 11.00 -3.19 1.92
CA ALA A 8 10.54 -3.67 3.21
C ALA A 8 11.63 -3.43 4.29
N ARG A 9 11.39 -2.44 5.14
CA ARG A 9 11.80 -2.49 6.56
C ARG A 9 10.60 -1.99 7.37
N ALA A 10 10.33 -2.66 8.48
CA ALA A 10 9.30 -2.28 9.44
C ALA A 10 9.41 -0.77 9.76
N THR A 11 8.25 -0.16 10.03
CA THR A 11 8.00 1.28 10.27
C THR A 11 7.90 2.22 9.05
N ARG A 12 7.80 1.71 7.82
CA ARG A 12 7.35 2.53 6.68
C ARG A 12 6.47 1.70 5.74
N ALA A 13 5.21 2.10 5.57
CA ALA A 13 4.42 1.61 4.45
C ALA A 13 5.05 2.19 3.18
N SER A 14 5.90 1.38 2.53
CA SER A 14 6.64 1.80 1.36
C SER A 14 5.67 2.07 0.21
N SER A 15 5.43 3.35 -0.09
CA SER A 15 5.02 3.75 -1.43
C SER A 15 6.11 3.30 -2.39
N PRO A 16 5.78 2.67 -3.52
CA PRO A 16 6.80 2.42 -4.52
C PRO A 16 7.37 3.76 -5.00
N ALA A 17 8.68 3.98 -4.80
CA ALA A 17 9.37 5.18 -5.28
C ALA A 17 9.89 4.92 -6.70
N LEU A 18 9.48 5.77 -7.65
CA LEU A 18 9.99 5.79 -9.03
C LEU A 18 11.37 6.44 -9.05
N ILE A 19 12.46 5.66 -9.13
CA ILE A 19 13.83 6.16 -9.36
C ILE A 19 14.58 5.21 -10.29
N ASP A 20 15.17 5.74 -11.37
CA ASP A 20 16.05 5.02 -12.31
C ASP A 20 17.45 4.83 -11.71
N ARG A 21 17.87 3.57 -11.54
CA ARG A 21 19.29 3.21 -11.47
C ARG A 21 19.54 1.87 -12.15
N SER A 22 20.32 1.91 -13.23
CA SER A 22 20.92 0.74 -13.83
C SER A 22 21.82 0.00 -12.82
N MET A 23 21.45 -1.23 -12.46
CA MET A 23 22.38 -2.19 -11.88
C MET A 23 22.18 -3.57 -12.51
N ARG A 24 23.27 -4.04 -13.11
CA ARG A 24 23.38 -5.26 -13.89
C ARG A 24 23.03 -6.49 -13.04
N SER A 25 22.25 -7.38 -13.64
CA SER A 25 21.93 -8.72 -13.12
C SER A 25 23.19 -9.54 -12.86
N ARG A 26 23.28 -10.16 -11.69
CA ARG A 26 24.00 -11.43 -11.52
C ARG A 26 23.27 -12.38 -10.59
N ASP A 27 22.96 -13.53 -11.18
CA ASP A 27 22.93 -14.88 -10.65
C ASP A 27 21.77 -15.36 -9.77
N ALA A 28 21.05 -16.31 -10.36
CA ALA A 28 20.07 -17.19 -9.75
C ALA A 28 20.73 -18.18 -8.79
N SER A 29 20.20 -18.28 -7.58
CA SER A 29 20.25 -19.51 -6.77
C SER A 29 18.93 -19.67 -6.02
N SER A 30 18.35 -20.86 -6.13
CA SER A 30 17.00 -21.23 -5.70
C SER A 30 16.89 -21.35 -4.17
N TRP A 31 16.74 -20.22 -3.49
CA TRP A 31 16.03 -20.19 -2.23
C TRP A 31 14.55 -20.15 -2.57
N ARG A 32 13.74 -21.07 -2.04
CA ARG A 32 12.29 -20.83 -2.04
C ARG A 32 12.11 -19.51 -1.30
N SER A 33 11.65 -18.48 -2.00
CA SER A 33 11.31 -17.23 -1.33
C SER A 33 10.09 -17.55 -0.46
N ASP A 34 10.29 -17.70 0.85
CA ASP A 34 9.22 -17.90 1.84
C ASP A 34 8.29 -16.66 1.95
N THR A 35 8.52 -15.66 1.10
CA THR A 35 7.60 -14.57 0.77
C THR A 35 7.23 -14.61 -0.70
N THR A 36 5.93 -14.61 -1.02
CA THR A 36 5.45 -14.43 -2.40
C THR A 36 5.05 -12.98 -2.63
N ARG A 37 5.18 -12.53 -3.89
CA ARG A 37 4.83 -11.18 -4.33
C ARG A 37 4.15 -11.26 -5.68
N LEU A 38 3.11 -10.45 -5.88
CA LEU A 38 2.46 -10.32 -7.18
C LEU A 38 2.02 -8.87 -7.39
N LEU A 39 2.57 -8.24 -8.43
CA LEU A 39 2.19 -6.92 -8.90
C LEU A 39 1.33 -7.09 -10.16
N THR A 40 0.09 -6.63 -10.18
CA THR A 40 -0.81 -6.75 -11.35
C THR A 40 -1.35 -5.39 -11.76
N LEU A 41 -1.32 -5.09 -13.05
CA LEU A 41 -1.91 -3.87 -13.60
C LEU A 41 -3.16 -4.20 -14.41
N TYR A 42 -4.22 -3.43 -14.17
CA TYR A 42 -5.46 -3.44 -14.92
C TYR A 42 -5.69 -2.07 -15.57
N ARG A 43 -6.31 -2.05 -16.74
CA ARG A 43 -6.81 -0.85 -17.43
C ARG A 43 -8.28 -1.05 -17.75
N ASN A 44 -9.14 -0.15 -17.26
CA ASN A 44 -10.60 -0.23 -17.46
C ASN A 44 -11.17 -1.62 -17.12
N GLY A 45 -10.69 -2.23 -16.02
CA GLY A 45 -11.08 -3.56 -15.57
C GLY A 45 -10.43 -4.75 -16.30
N THR A 46 -9.65 -4.51 -17.36
CA THR A 46 -8.96 -5.59 -18.11
C THR A 46 -7.50 -5.71 -17.67
N LYS A 47 -7.02 -6.92 -17.39
CA LYS A 47 -5.61 -7.16 -17.01
C LYS A 47 -4.67 -6.80 -18.15
N VAL A 48 -3.69 -5.94 -17.86
CA VAL A 48 -2.62 -5.53 -18.78
C VAL A 48 -1.41 -6.46 -18.64
N GLY A 49 -1.06 -6.82 -17.41
CA GLY A 49 0.05 -7.72 -17.13
C GLY A 49 0.29 -7.88 -15.63
N GLU A 50 1.24 -8.75 -15.28
CA GLU A 50 1.63 -9.03 -13.90
C GLU A 50 3.13 -9.35 -13.80
N HIS A 51 3.71 -9.12 -12.62
CA HIS A 51 5.11 -9.42 -12.30
C HIS A 51 5.21 -10.06 -10.91
N PRO A 52 5.99 -11.14 -10.73
CA PRO A 52 6.15 -11.83 -9.43
C PRO A 52 7.18 -11.13 -8.52
N GLU A 53 7.27 -9.81 -8.58
CA GLU A 53 8.25 -8.99 -7.86
C GLU A 53 7.57 -7.74 -7.26
N SER A 54 8.31 -6.94 -6.49
CA SER A 54 7.82 -5.65 -5.95
C SER A 54 7.78 -4.54 -7.00
N PHE A 55 8.20 -4.85 -8.23
CA PHE A 55 8.27 -3.92 -9.33
C PHE A 55 8.05 -4.58 -10.68
N GLY A 56 7.80 -3.76 -11.68
CA GLY A 56 7.58 -4.22 -13.04
C GLY A 56 7.41 -3.05 -13.99
N ASN A 57 7.76 -3.30 -15.25
CA ASN A 57 7.51 -2.37 -16.34
C ASN A 57 6.19 -2.71 -17.03
N PHE A 58 5.37 -1.70 -17.28
CA PHE A 58 4.14 -1.83 -18.06
C PHE A 58 4.15 -0.85 -19.22
N THR A 59 3.70 -1.29 -20.38
CA THR A 59 3.45 -0.43 -21.54
C THR A 59 2.02 0.08 -21.46
N LEU A 60 1.85 1.39 -21.31
CA LEU A 60 0.54 2.03 -21.22
C LEU A 60 0.14 2.61 -22.58
N PRO A 61 -1.09 2.40 -23.06
CA PRO A 61 -1.58 3.09 -24.24
C PRO A 61 -1.60 4.61 -24.05
N ALA A 62 -1.29 5.37 -25.10
CA ALA A 62 -1.34 6.83 -25.08
C ALA A 62 -2.76 7.39 -24.82
N ALA A 63 -3.81 6.60 -25.10
CA ALA A 63 -5.17 6.97 -24.77
C ALA A 63 -5.41 6.94 -23.25
N MET A 64 -5.98 8.03 -22.73
CA MET A 64 -6.41 8.14 -21.34
C MET A 64 -7.22 6.90 -20.90
N GLY A 65 -6.97 6.44 -19.68
CA GLY A 65 -7.71 5.33 -19.09
C GLY A 65 -7.60 5.32 -17.57
N THR A 66 -8.50 4.56 -16.95
CA THR A 66 -8.47 4.28 -15.52
C THR A 66 -7.64 3.03 -15.29
N TYR A 67 -6.62 3.14 -14.45
CA TYR A 67 -5.75 2.05 -14.08
C TYR A 67 -6.01 1.61 -12.65
N ARG A 68 -5.92 0.30 -12.42
CA ARG A 68 -5.84 -0.28 -11.09
C ARG A 68 -4.57 -1.10 -11.00
N LEU A 69 -3.66 -0.70 -10.11
CA LEU A 69 -2.45 -1.45 -9.79
C LEU A 69 -2.70 -2.20 -8.47
N THR A 70 -2.49 -3.51 -8.42
CA THR A 70 -2.54 -4.29 -7.19
C THR A 70 -1.16 -4.82 -6.86
N TYR A 71 -0.81 -4.85 -5.58
CA TYR A 71 0.40 -5.44 -5.06
C TYR A 71 0.08 -6.30 -3.85
N ASP A 72 0.27 -7.60 -4.02
CA ASP A 72 0.00 -8.62 -3.02
C ASP A 72 1.31 -9.21 -2.50
N VAL A 73 1.44 -9.31 -1.19
CA VAL A 73 2.57 -9.91 -0.49
C VAL A 73 2.04 -10.93 0.51
N ASP A 74 2.53 -12.16 0.44
CA ASP A 74 2.30 -13.18 1.47
C ASP A 74 3.65 -13.55 2.09
N ALA A 75 3.82 -13.19 3.37
CA ALA A 75 4.98 -13.50 4.20
C ALA A 75 4.59 -14.38 5.41
N SER A 76 3.43 -15.04 5.35
CA SER A 76 2.84 -15.80 6.46
C SER A 76 3.69 -16.99 6.92
N ALA A 77 4.60 -17.48 6.06
CA ALA A 77 5.56 -18.52 6.43
C ALA A 77 6.75 -18.02 7.27
N LEU A 78 6.98 -16.70 7.34
CA LEU A 78 8.15 -16.09 7.98
C LEU A 78 7.82 -15.19 9.16
N LEU A 79 6.72 -14.44 9.09
CA LEU A 79 6.44 -13.36 10.01
C LEU A 79 5.14 -13.62 10.78
N PRO A 80 5.10 -13.34 12.10
CA PRO A 80 3.85 -13.41 12.88
C PRO A 80 2.94 -12.18 12.68
N VAL A 81 3.50 -11.08 12.14
CA VAL A 81 2.82 -9.80 11.88
C VAL A 81 2.97 -9.40 10.41
N SER A 82 2.02 -8.63 9.90
CA SER A 82 1.94 -8.24 8.48
C SER A 82 2.08 -9.45 7.56
N THR A 83 1.40 -10.54 7.94
CA THR A 83 1.50 -11.86 7.29
C THR A 83 1.06 -11.81 5.84
N ARG A 84 0.03 -11.00 5.56
CA ARG A 84 -0.47 -10.72 4.22
C ARG A 84 -0.76 -9.25 4.07
N VAL A 85 -0.29 -8.67 2.97
CA VAL A 85 -0.56 -7.28 2.61
C VAL A 85 -1.10 -7.24 1.18
N SER A 86 -2.30 -6.72 1.01
CA SER A 86 -2.90 -6.44 -0.30
C SER A 86 -3.05 -4.93 -0.42
N THR A 87 -2.41 -4.34 -1.41
CA THR A 87 -2.51 -2.90 -1.71
C THR A 87 -3.05 -2.69 -3.11
N ALA A 88 -3.99 -1.78 -3.29
CA ALA A 88 -4.51 -1.38 -4.58
C ALA A 88 -4.47 0.14 -4.74
N TRP A 89 -4.05 0.59 -5.91
CA TRP A 89 -4.10 1.98 -6.33
C TRP A 89 -5.02 2.10 -7.54
N THR A 90 -5.97 3.02 -7.50
CA THR A 90 -6.71 3.47 -8.68
C THR A 90 -6.17 4.83 -9.09
N PHE A 91 -5.92 5.05 -10.37
CA PHE A 91 -5.49 6.36 -10.88
C PHE A 91 -5.86 6.52 -12.36
N GLN A 92 -5.93 7.77 -12.82
CA GLN A 92 -6.08 8.09 -14.24
C GLN A 92 -4.71 8.35 -14.86
N SER A 93 -4.48 7.83 -16.06
CA SER A 93 -3.23 8.09 -16.79
C SER A 93 -3.46 7.98 -18.30
N ALA A 94 -2.68 8.72 -19.06
CA ALA A 94 -2.47 8.52 -20.48
C ALA A 94 -1.00 8.12 -20.64
N GLY A 95 -0.72 7.05 -21.38
CA GLY A 95 0.67 6.69 -21.68
C GLY A 95 1.40 7.83 -22.40
N PRO A 96 2.73 7.91 -22.26
CA PRO A 96 3.55 8.90 -22.96
C PRO A 96 3.40 8.76 -24.48
N SER A 97 3.52 9.87 -25.21
CA SER A 97 3.52 9.87 -26.69
C SER A 97 4.83 9.35 -27.29
N ASP A 98 5.88 9.23 -26.47
CA ASP A 98 7.21 8.73 -26.83
C ASP A 98 7.68 7.66 -25.82
N THR A 99 8.99 7.39 -25.77
CA THR A 99 9.57 6.37 -24.87
C THR A 99 9.82 6.86 -23.44
N GLU A 100 9.50 8.12 -23.12
CA GLU A 100 9.74 8.71 -21.81
C GLU A 100 8.92 8.00 -20.71
N SER A 101 9.33 8.15 -19.45
CA SER A 101 8.58 7.65 -18.30
C SER A 101 7.93 8.81 -17.59
N ILE A 102 6.59 8.80 -17.46
CA ILE A 102 5.85 9.83 -16.74
C ILE A 102 5.51 9.35 -15.32
N PRO A 103 5.56 10.24 -14.31
CA PRO A 103 5.04 9.93 -12.99
C PRO A 103 3.51 9.78 -13.04
N VAL A 104 2.97 8.88 -12.22
CA VAL A 104 1.53 8.63 -12.10
C VAL A 104 1.02 9.06 -10.73
N PRO A 105 -0.24 9.52 -10.60
CA PRO A 105 -0.72 10.12 -9.36
C PRO A 105 -1.14 9.07 -8.32
N LEU A 106 -0.15 8.37 -7.75
CA LEU A 106 -0.41 7.40 -6.69
C LEU A 106 -0.46 8.09 -5.33
N LEU A 107 -1.34 7.58 -4.48
CA LEU A 107 -1.41 7.89 -3.06
C LEU A 107 -0.65 6.83 -2.24
N SER A 108 -0.21 7.19 -1.05
CA SER A 108 0.24 6.25 -0.02
C SER A 108 -0.11 6.75 1.36
N VAL A 109 -0.08 5.87 2.36
CA VAL A 109 -0.42 6.22 3.75
C VAL A 109 0.75 5.86 4.64
N ASP A 110 1.29 6.84 5.36
CA ASP A 110 2.22 6.60 6.47
C ASP A 110 1.40 6.23 7.72
N TYR A 111 1.86 5.24 8.49
CA TYR A 111 1.19 4.74 9.69
C TYR A 111 2.07 5.02 10.91
N ALA A 112 1.55 5.72 11.90
CA ALA A 112 2.12 5.87 13.23
C ALA A 112 1.18 5.18 14.22
N LEU A 113 1.43 3.90 14.45
CA LEU A 113 0.67 3.09 15.41
C LEU A 113 1.19 3.37 16.84
N PRO A 114 0.31 3.37 17.85
CA PRO A 114 0.68 3.62 19.24
C PRO A 114 1.31 2.37 19.85
N LEU A 115 2.54 2.05 19.44
CA LEU A 115 3.28 0.88 19.89
C LEU A 115 4.45 1.30 20.80
N GLY A 116 4.63 0.55 21.90
CA GLY A 116 5.78 0.67 22.80
C GLY A 116 7.03 -0.06 22.29
N GLU A 117 8.09 -0.08 23.10
CA GLU A 117 9.43 -0.59 22.72
C GLU A 117 9.45 -2.07 22.30
N ALA A 118 8.48 -2.87 22.79
CA ALA A 118 8.34 -4.27 22.43
C ALA A 118 7.33 -4.51 21.28
N ASN A 119 6.91 -3.46 20.57
CA ASN A 119 5.84 -3.48 19.54
C ASN A 119 4.46 -3.92 20.06
N HIS A 120 4.21 -3.76 21.36
CA HIS A 120 2.89 -3.92 21.97
C HIS A 120 2.17 -2.57 22.01
N PRO A 121 0.83 -2.53 21.87
CA PRO A 121 0.05 -1.31 22.02
C PRO A 121 0.32 -0.62 23.36
N ASN A 122 0.52 0.69 23.33
CA ASN A 122 0.65 1.54 24.52
C ASN A 122 -0.36 2.71 24.52
N GLY A 123 -1.36 2.64 23.64
CA GLY A 123 -2.48 3.56 23.54
C GLY A 123 -3.43 3.14 22.42
N SER A 124 -4.56 3.82 22.31
CA SER A 124 -5.68 3.48 21.42
C SER A 124 -5.80 4.38 20.20
N VAL A 125 -4.89 5.34 20.00
CA VAL A 125 -4.98 6.29 18.88
C VAL A 125 -3.79 6.12 17.95
N ALA A 126 -4.07 5.75 16.71
CA ALA A 126 -3.10 5.74 15.62
C ALA A 126 -3.22 7.02 14.78
N GLU A 127 -2.09 7.50 14.27
CA GLU A 127 -2.05 8.59 13.31
C GLU A 127 -1.68 8.09 11.92
N PHE A 128 -2.25 8.73 10.91
CA PHE A 128 -2.04 8.40 9.50
C PHE A 128 -1.74 9.68 8.73
N ALA A 129 -0.83 9.61 7.76
CA ALA A 129 -0.57 10.72 6.85
C ALA A 129 -0.66 10.26 5.40
N VAL A 130 -1.55 10.88 4.61
CA VAL A 130 -1.67 10.59 3.19
C VAL A 130 -0.59 11.36 2.43
N ARG A 131 0.21 10.65 1.64
CA ARG A 131 1.22 11.21 0.73
C ARG A 131 0.80 11.02 -0.71
N GLN A 132 1.29 11.89 -1.56
CA GLN A 132 1.08 11.84 -3.00
C GLN A 132 2.42 11.79 -3.71
N THR A 133 2.43 11.14 -4.87
CA THR A 133 3.59 11.13 -5.75
C THR A 133 4.04 12.56 -6.06
N ARG A 134 5.35 12.81 -6.13
CA ARG A 134 5.90 14.12 -6.52
C ARG A 134 5.95 14.23 -8.04
N GLY A 135 5.88 15.45 -8.57
CA GLY A 135 5.94 15.70 -10.02
C GLY A 135 4.62 15.44 -10.77
N VAL A 136 3.52 15.27 -10.04
CA VAL A 136 2.15 15.22 -10.56
C VAL A 136 1.31 16.31 -9.92
N GLN A 137 0.17 16.63 -10.55
CA GLN A 137 -0.82 17.53 -9.97
C GLN A 137 -1.29 16.98 -8.61
N GLN A 138 -1.15 17.78 -7.55
CA GLN A 138 -1.67 17.43 -6.23
C GLN A 138 -3.19 17.43 -6.26
N GLN A 139 -3.77 16.44 -5.58
CA GLN A 139 -5.21 16.27 -5.45
C GLN A 139 -5.65 16.53 -4.00
N GLU A 140 -6.87 16.98 -3.82
CA GLU A 140 -7.45 17.10 -2.48
C GLU A 140 -7.88 15.72 -2.00
N ILE A 141 -7.55 15.35 -0.76
CA ILE A 141 -8.05 14.10 -0.14
C ILE A 141 -9.49 14.32 0.32
N THR A 142 -10.42 13.69 -0.38
CA THR A 142 -11.87 13.84 -0.17
C THR A 142 -12.43 12.83 0.81
N SER A 143 -11.76 11.70 1.03
CA SER A 143 -12.17 10.69 2.00
C SER A 143 -10.98 9.89 2.54
N PHE A 144 -11.04 9.57 3.83
CA PHE A 144 -10.18 8.59 4.50
C PHE A 144 -11.07 7.71 5.37
N SER A 145 -10.87 6.40 5.32
CA SER A 145 -11.60 5.43 6.14
C SER A 145 -10.66 4.35 6.63
N LEU A 146 -10.89 3.92 7.87
CA LEU A 146 -10.15 2.86 8.53
C LEU A 146 -11.14 1.82 9.06
N TRP A 147 -10.79 0.55 8.92
CA TRP A 147 -11.44 -0.56 9.60
C TRP A 147 -10.40 -1.40 10.34
N THR A 148 -10.83 -1.97 11.46
CA THR A 148 -10.04 -2.90 12.26
C THR A 148 -10.70 -4.27 12.26
N SER A 149 -9.90 -5.30 12.46
CA SER A 149 -10.35 -6.68 12.58
C SER A 149 -9.47 -7.41 13.58
N VAL A 150 -10.09 -8.26 14.39
CA VAL A 150 -9.47 -9.05 15.47
C VAL A 150 -9.53 -10.55 15.17
N ASP A 151 -9.96 -10.91 13.96
CA ASP A 151 -10.20 -12.26 13.47
C ASP A 151 -9.57 -12.50 12.09
N ASP A 152 -8.36 -11.95 11.90
CA ASP A 152 -7.55 -12.07 10.67
C ASP A 152 -8.26 -11.59 9.39
N GLY A 153 -9.10 -10.55 9.52
CA GLY A 153 -9.81 -9.94 8.39
C GLY A 153 -11.08 -10.68 7.98
N THR A 154 -11.58 -11.60 8.81
CA THR A 154 -12.85 -12.30 8.56
C THR A 154 -14.03 -11.36 8.73
N THR A 155 -14.02 -10.54 9.78
CA THR A 155 -15.00 -9.47 10.02
C THR A 155 -14.27 -8.14 10.20
N TRP A 156 -14.90 -7.05 9.75
CA TRP A 156 -14.31 -5.71 9.77
C TRP A 156 -15.24 -4.74 10.48
N GLN A 157 -14.69 -3.98 11.44
CA GLN A 157 -15.40 -2.94 12.17
C GLN A 157 -14.87 -1.57 11.75
N PRO A 158 -15.72 -0.59 11.41
CA PRO A 158 -15.26 0.76 11.08
C PRO A 158 -14.67 1.43 12.33
N ALA A 159 -13.49 2.03 12.18
CA ALA A 159 -12.87 2.84 13.22
C ALA A 159 -13.39 4.28 13.15
N ARG A 160 -13.46 4.95 14.30
CA ARG A 160 -13.75 6.38 14.36
C ARG A 160 -12.51 7.15 13.90
N VAL A 161 -12.66 7.91 12.80
CA VAL A 161 -11.59 8.72 12.20
C VAL A 161 -11.87 10.20 12.42
N GLU A 162 -10.85 10.93 12.87
CA GLU A 162 -10.81 12.38 12.94
C GLU A 162 -9.83 12.92 11.90
N ARG A 163 -10.27 13.90 11.11
CA ARG A 163 -9.40 14.60 10.15
C ARG A 163 -8.58 15.66 10.88
N LEU A 164 -7.28 15.63 10.67
CA LEU A 164 -6.34 16.64 11.13
C LEU A 164 -5.92 17.55 9.95
N GLU A 165 -4.97 18.45 10.20
CA GLU A 165 -4.36 19.29 9.17
C GLU A 165 -3.42 18.49 8.24
N ASP A 166 -3.05 19.06 7.10
CA ASP A 166 -2.02 18.50 6.18
C ASP A 166 -2.25 17.05 5.70
N SER A 167 -3.51 16.69 5.45
CA SER A 167 -3.91 15.32 5.06
C SER A 167 -3.48 14.25 6.07
N ARG A 168 -3.49 14.62 7.36
CA ARG A 168 -3.31 13.71 8.48
C ARG A 168 -4.67 13.33 9.09
N TYR A 169 -4.68 12.18 9.74
CA TYR A 169 -5.86 11.59 10.36
C TYR A 169 -5.48 10.92 11.66
N ALA A 170 -6.33 11.01 12.67
CA ALA A 170 -6.25 10.20 13.88
C ALA A 170 -7.40 9.18 13.85
N ALA A 171 -7.16 7.97 14.33
CA ALA A 171 -8.22 6.98 14.45
C ALA A 171 -8.03 6.07 15.66
N GLU A 172 -9.15 5.65 16.24
CA GLU A 172 -9.18 4.69 17.33
C GLU A 172 -8.82 3.28 16.82
N VAL A 173 -7.93 2.59 17.53
CA VAL A 173 -7.48 1.23 17.24
C VAL A 173 -7.50 0.38 18.52
N PRO A 174 -7.78 -0.94 18.44
CA PRO A 174 -7.79 -1.82 19.61
C PRO A 174 -6.44 -1.88 20.35
N GLU A 175 -6.48 -1.89 21.68
CA GLU A 175 -5.28 -2.01 22.52
C GLU A 175 -4.95 -3.48 22.86
N GLN A 176 -5.96 -4.36 22.98
CA GLN A 176 -5.79 -5.74 23.45
C GLN A 176 -6.62 -6.72 22.61
N ASP A 177 -5.96 -7.79 22.12
CA ASP A 177 -6.53 -8.95 21.41
C ASP A 177 -5.46 -10.07 21.33
N ALA A 178 -5.27 -10.74 22.47
CA ALA A 178 -4.07 -11.50 22.83
C ALA A 178 -3.76 -12.78 22.01
N ASP A 179 -4.67 -13.19 21.11
CA ASP A 179 -4.54 -14.50 20.46
C ASP A 179 -4.30 -14.42 18.95
N ARG A 180 -4.64 -13.30 18.30
CA ARG A 180 -4.70 -13.24 16.82
C ARG A 180 -4.10 -11.98 16.21
N GLY A 181 -3.87 -10.92 16.98
CA GLY A 181 -3.38 -9.64 16.50
C GLY A 181 -4.45 -8.84 15.73
N VAL A 182 -4.19 -7.55 15.56
CA VAL A 182 -5.13 -6.62 14.93
C VAL A 182 -4.76 -6.42 13.46
N SER A 183 -5.74 -6.62 12.58
CA SER A 183 -5.65 -6.35 11.15
C SER A 183 -6.24 -4.99 10.82
N LEU A 184 -5.68 -4.31 9.82
CA LEU A 184 -6.11 -2.98 9.39
C LEU A 184 -6.52 -2.98 7.93
N ARG A 185 -7.58 -2.24 7.62
CA ARG A 185 -7.97 -1.90 6.25
C ARG A 185 -8.11 -0.40 6.13
N VAL A 186 -7.44 0.20 5.16
CA VAL A 186 -7.48 1.64 4.88
C VAL A 186 -8.01 1.87 3.48
N ALA A 187 -8.88 2.87 3.31
CA ALA A 187 -9.32 3.37 2.02
C ALA A 187 -9.20 4.89 1.96
N VAL A 188 -8.67 5.42 0.86
CA VAL A 188 -8.49 6.85 0.61
C VAL A 188 -8.99 7.19 -0.78
N LYS A 189 -9.67 8.34 -0.91
CA LYS A 189 -10.10 8.91 -2.19
C LYS A 189 -9.62 10.35 -2.32
N ALA A 190 -9.28 10.74 -3.55
CA ALA A 190 -8.85 12.09 -3.87
C ALA A 190 -9.60 12.68 -5.08
N SER A 191 -9.64 14.01 -5.18
CA SER A 191 -10.48 14.75 -6.13
C SER A 191 -10.15 14.53 -7.61
N GLY A 192 -8.94 14.06 -7.95
CA GLY A 192 -8.54 13.73 -9.33
C GLY A 192 -8.76 12.27 -9.72
N GLY A 193 -9.58 11.53 -8.96
CA GLY A 193 -9.90 10.12 -9.23
C GLY A 193 -8.84 9.14 -8.77
N SER A 194 -7.87 9.58 -7.96
CA SER A 194 -6.92 8.66 -7.33
C SER A 194 -7.52 8.03 -6.08
N GLU A 195 -7.32 6.73 -5.94
CA GLU A 195 -7.78 5.96 -4.78
C GLU A 195 -6.65 5.06 -4.29
N PHE A 196 -6.68 4.77 -2.99
CA PHE A 196 -5.77 3.84 -2.34
C PHE A 196 -6.57 2.93 -1.41
N GLU A 197 -6.36 1.63 -1.53
CA GLU A 197 -6.90 0.63 -0.62
C GLU A 197 -5.75 -0.23 -0.13
N GLN A 198 -5.69 -0.50 1.17
CA GLN A 198 -4.71 -1.42 1.72
C GLN A 198 -5.34 -2.27 2.80
N THR A 199 -5.05 -3.56 2.79
CA THR A 199 -5.41 -4.52 3.84
C THR A 199 -4.12 -5.14 4.36
N ILE A 200 -3.91 -5.08 5.68
CA ILE A 200 -2.77 -5.65 6.39
C ILE A 200 -3.32 -6.63 7.42
N ILE A 201 -3.02 -7.91 7.24
CA ILE A 201 -3.40 -8.96 8.19
C ILE A 201 -2.37 -9.02 9.31
N ARG A 202 -2.85 -8.90 10.56
CA ARG A 202 -2.04 -8.79 11.79
C ARG A 202 -1.03 -7.65 11.72
N ALA A 203 -1.51 -6.43 11.46
CA ALA A 203 -0.68 -5.23 11.40
C ALA A 203 0.18 -5.05 12.66
N TYR A 204 -0.36 -5.40 13.82
CA TYR A 204 0.35 -5.52 15.08
C TYR A 204 -0.26 -6.64 15.94
N LEU A 205 0.50 -7.12 16.93
CA LEU A 205 -0.01 -8.02 17.97
C LEU A 205 -0.52 -7.20 19.13
N ALA A 206 -1.63 -7.62 19.73
CA ALA A 206 -2.24 -6.93 20.85
C ALA A 206 -2.11 -7.81 22.10
N GLU A 207 -0.84 -7.87 22.57
CA GLU A 207 -0.28 -8.81 23.57
C GLU A 207 -0.30 -10.30 23.21
#